data_AF-A0A349XXD2-F1
#
_entry.id   AF-A0A349XXD2-F1
#
_cell.length_a   1.000
_cell.length_b   1.000
_cell.length_c   1.000
_cell.angle_alpha   90.00
_cell.angle_beta   90.00
_cell.angle_gamma   90.00
#
_symmetry.space_group_name_H-M   'P 1'
#
loop_
_entity.id
_entity.type
_entity.pdbx_description
1 polymer ?
#
loop_
_entity_poly.entity_id
_entity_poly.type
_entity_poly.pdbx_seq_one_letter_code
_entity_poly.pdbx_strand_id
1 'polypeptide(L)'
;NHTIGYYPQTERLGPDAPFRPDGLYGVSKCFGENLARMYFEKFGQETALVRIGSCTPEPTNYRMLSTWFSHDDFVSLIEAVFRAPILGCPVVWGASANDAGWWDNSHLGFLGWKPKDNAEAFRRHIAETTPKPDPGDAMVRFQGGVFVDNPIFKAT
;
A
#
# COMPACT_ATOMS: atom_id res chain seq x y z
N ASN A 1 2.35 3.64 1.02
CA ASN A 1 1.76 3.08 2.26
C ASN A 1 2.54 3.61 3.46
N HIS A 2 1.88 3.83 4.60
CA HIS A 2 2.44 4.56 5.75
C HIS A 2 2.84 3.69 6.94
N THR A 3 2.44 2.41 6.99
CA THR A 3 2.88 1.49 8.06
C THR A 3 4.29 0.96 7.82
N ILE A 4 4.79 1.10 6.58
CA ILE A 4 6.10 0.65 6.10
C ILE A 4 6.93 1.78 5.47
N GLY A 5 6.57 3.04 5.73
CA GLY A 5 7.08 4.16 4.95
C GLY A 5 8.61 4.32 4.95
N TYR A 6 9.33 3.92 6.02
CA TYR A 6 10.79 3.98 6.08
C TYR A 6 11.54 2.80 5.41
N TYR A 7 10.85 1.85 4.79
CA TYR A 7 11.52 0.86 3.94
C TYR A 7 12.08 1.52 2.67
N PRO A 8 13.25 1.09 2.18
CA PRO A 8 13.74 1.54 0.90
C PRO A 8 12.89 0.98 -0.25
N GLN A 9 12.82 1.69 -1.38
CA GLN A 9 12.09 1.23 -2.58
C GLN A 9 12.73 0.00 -3.26
N THR A 10 13.99 -0.31 -2.92
CA THR A 10 14.70 -1.49 -3.43
C THR A 10 14.35 -2.79 -2.70
N GLU A 11 13.54 -2.72 -1.64
CA GLU A 11 13.18 -3.88 -0.84
C GLU A 11 11.75 -4.33 -1.14
N ARG A 12 11.59 -5.60 -1.56
CA ARG A 12 10.28 -6.21 -1.78
C ARG A 12 9.74 -6.76 -0.47
N LEU A 13 8.51 -6.40 -0.11
CA LEU A 13 7.91 -6.74 1.18
C LEU A 13 6.82 -7.81 1.04
N GLY A 14 6.93 -8.84 1.87
CA GLY A 14 5.82 -9.76 2.18
C GLY A 14 4.90 -9.19 3.27
N PRO A 15 3.79 -9.87 3.61
CA PRO A 15 2.81 -9.37 4.59
C PRO A 15 3.37 -9.19 6.00
N ASP A 16 4.31 -10.06 6.40
CA ASP A 16 4.88 -10.13 7.76
C ASP A 16 6.09 -9.20 7.97
N ALA A 17 6.38 -8.33 7.00
CA ALA A 17 7.42 -7.33 7.16
C ALA A 17 7.16 -6.48 8.43
N PRO A 18 8.15 -6.28 9.31
CA PRO A 18 8.00 -5.45 10.49
C PRO A 18 7.50 -4.04 10.17
N PHE A 19 6.75 -3.42 11.08
CA PHE A 19 6.33 -2.04 10.89
C PHE A 19 7.54 -1.08 10.86
N ARG A 20 7.52 -0.13 9.92
CA ARG A 20 8.47 1.00 9.84
C ARG A 20 7.72 2.28 9.47
N PRO A 21 6.81 2.77 10.34
CA PRO A 21 5.85 3.81 9.98
C PRO A 21 6.52 5.17 9.76
N ASP A 22 6.07 5.93 8.77
CA ASP A 22 6.67 7.21 8.35
C ASP A 22 6.17 8.44 9.12
N GLY A 23 5.31 8.26 10.12
CA GLY A 23 4.82 9.34 10.97
C GLY A 23 3.66 8.92 11.86
N LEU A 24 3.05 9.87 12.56
CA LEU A 24 1.94 9.61 13.49
C LEU A 24 0.72 8.97 12.80
N TYR A 25 0.47 9.33 11.53
CA TYR A 25 -0.56 8.67 10.73
C TYR A 25 -0.24 7.19 10.48
N GLY A 26 1.00 6.86 10.10
CA GLY A 26 1.44 5.47 9.94
C GLY A 26 1.29 4.67 11.23
N VAL A 27 1.70 5.26 12.36
CA VAL A 27 1.56 4.65 13.69
C VAL A 27 0.09 4.37 14.03
N SER A 28 -0.83 5.30 13.76
CA SER A 28 -2.26 5.09 14.03
C SER A 28 -2.87 3.99 13.15
N LYS A 29 -2.38 3.81 11.92
CA LYS A 29 -2.74 2.65 11.09
C LYS A 29 -2.20 1.34 11.66
N CYS A 30 -0.97 1.30 12.16
CA CYS A 30 -0.43 0.12 12.86
C CYS A 30 -1.26 -0.24 14.10
N PHE A 31 -1.73 0.77 14.85
CA PHE A 31 -2.66 0.54 15.96
C PHE A 31 -3.94 -0.16 15.48
N GLY A 32 -4.54 0.29 14.38
CA GLY A 32 -5.71 -0.35 13.78
C GLY A 32 -5.47 -1.81 13.37
N GLU A 33 -4.31 -2.09 12.75
CA GLU A 33 -3.92 -3.47 12.40
C GLU A 33 -3.81 -4.39 13.62
N ASN A 34 -3.12 -3.92 14.68
CA ASN A 34 -2.97 -4.68 15.92
C ASN A 34 -4.31 -4.87 16.64
N LEU A 35 -5.16 -3.85 16.66
CA LEU A 35 -6.48 -3.91 17.27
C LEU A 35 -7.35 -4.95 16.55
N ALA A 36 -7.42 -4.90 15.22
CA ALA A 36 -8.16 -5.86 14.42
C ALA A 36 -7.65 -7.28 14.65
N ARG A 37 -6.33 -7.50 14.68
CA ARG A 37 -5.78 -8.84 14.97
C ARG A 37 -6.20 -9.35 16.34
N MET A 38 -6.15 -8.50 17.37
CA MET A 38 -6.59 -8.88 18.71
C MET A 38 -8.08 -9.26 18.72
N TYR A 39 -8.94 -8.49 18.04
CA TYR A 39 -10.37 -8.80 17.95
C TYR A 39 -10.65 -10.09 17.15
N PHE A 40 -9.87 -10.37 16.11
CA PHE A 40 -9.93 -11.63 15.40
C PHE A 40 -9.61 -12.82 16.32
N GLU A 41 -8.47 -12.78 17.01
CA GLU A 41 -8.05 -13.87 17.91
C GLU A 41 -9.01 -14.08 19.07
N LYS A 42 -9.55 -12.99 19.62
CA LYS A 42 -10.37 -13.04 20.84
C LYS A 42 -11.85 -13.31 20.56
N PHE A 43 -12.37 -12.80 19.45
CA PHE A 43 -13.81 -12.77 19.18
C PHE A 43 -14.19 -13.29 17.79
N GLY A 44 -13.22 -13.67 16.96
CA GLY A 44 -13.48 -14.13 15.59
C GLY A 44 -13.87 -13.02 14.61
N GLN A 45 -13.68 -11.74 14.96
CA GLN A 45 -13.98 -10.63 14.05
C GLN A 45 -13.01 -10.64 12.87
N GLU A 46 -13.51 -10.96 11.67
CA GLU A 46 -12.71 -10.94 10.45
C GLU A 46 -12.49 -9.50 9.94
N THR A 47 -11.33 -9.23 9.35
CA THR A 47 -10.97 -7.89 8.82
C THR A 47 -9.88 -8.01 7.76
N ALA A 48 -10.11 -7.46 6.57
CA ALA A 48 -9.04 -7.27 5.58
C ALA A 48 -8.23 -6.01 5.90
N LEU A 49 -6.97 -6.18 6.31
CA LEU A 49 -6.05 -5.08 6.60
C LEU A 49 -5.42 -4.57 5.31
N VAL A 50 -6.17 -3.75 4.57
CA VAL A 50 -5.74 -3.21 3.28
C VAL A 50 -4.75 -2.06 3.49
N ARG A 51 -3.47 -2.37 3.27
CA ARG A 51 -2.36 -1.42 3.23
C ARG A 51 -2.36 -0.69 1.89
N ILE A 52 -3.25 0.30 1.76
CA ILE A 52 -3.41 1.11 0.53
C ILE A 52 -2.08 1.78 0.13
N GLY A 53 -1.76 1.69 -1.16
CA GLY A 53 -0.70 2.45 -1.81
C GLY A 53 -1.14 3.87 -2.15
N SER A 54 -1.51 4.09 -3.40
CA SER A 54 -2.00 5.37 -3.95
C SER A 54 -3.27 5.11 -4.76
N CYS A 55 -4.42 5.17 -4.09
CA CYS A 55 -5.72 4.98 -4.72
C CYS A 55 -6.21 6.29 -5.35
N THR A 56 -5.92 6.49 -6.64
CA THR A 56 -6.16 7.72 -7.39
C THR A 56 -6.69 7.39 -8.79
N PRO A 57 -7.33 8.35 -9.51
CA PRO A 57 -7.79 8.12 -10.88
C PRO A 57 -6.67 7.61 -11.81
N GLU A 58 -5.46 8.16 -11.67
CA GLU A 58 -4.26 7.75 -12.40
C GLU A 58 -2.98 7.99 -11.59
N PRO A 59 -1.85 7.34 -11.93
CA PRO A 59 -0.53 7.64 -11.38
C PRO A 59 -0.05 9.04 -11.83
N THR A 60 0.39 9.88 -10.89
CA THR A 60 0.83 11.27 -11.19
C THR A 60 2.29 11.55 -10.87
N ASN A 61 3.05 10.57 -10.37
CA ASN A 61 4.47 10.71 -10.11
C ASN A 61 5.20 9.35 -10.14
N TYR A 62 6.53 9.38 -10.14
CA TYR A 62 7.38 8.20 -10.25
C TYR A 62 7.11 7.13 -9.18
N ARG A 63 6.79 7.53 -7.94
CA ARG A 63 6.45 6.58 -6.87
C ARG A 63 5.14 5.85 -7.17
N MET A 64 4.16 6.52 -7.75
CA MET A 64 2.87 5.89 -8.10
C MET A 64 3.00 4.83 -9.20
N LEU A 65 4.09 4.80 -9.99
CA LEU A 65 4.37 3.67 -10.88
C LEU A 65 4.50 2.34 -10.12
N SER A 66 4.83 2.39 -8.83
CA SER A 66 4.89 1.21 -7.97
C SER A 66 3.66 1.08 -7.06
N THR A 67 3.15 2.21 -6.56
CA THR A 67 2.13 2.22 -5.49
C THR A 67 0.70 2.43 -5.98
N TRP A 68 0.46 2.70 -7.26
CA TRP A 68 -0.89 3.00 -7.74
C TRP A 68 -1.84 1.83 -7.50
N PHE A 69 -3.06 2.17 -7.11
CA PHE A 69 -4.16 1.24 -6.90
C PHE A 69 -5.38 1.83 -7.62
N SER A 70 -5.75 1.25 -8.74
CA SER A 70 -6.89 1.75 -9.50
C SER A 70 -8.19 1.61 -8.70
N HIS A 71 -9.18 2.41 -9.05
CA HIS A 71 -10.50 2.31 -8.44
C HIS A 71 -11.12 0.92 -8.70
N ASP A 72 -10.98 0.39 -9.92
CA ASP A 72 -11.53 -0.91 -10.31
C ASP A 72 -10.86 -2.07 -9.54
N ASP A 73 -9.55 -2.00 -9.34
CA ASP A 73 -8.83 -3.01 -8.56
C ASP A 73 -9.19 -2.93 -7.07
N PHE A 74 -9.46 -1.74 -6.54
CA PHE A 74 -9.93 -1.60 -5.17
C PHE A 74 -11.36 -2.11 -4.99
N VAL A 75 -12.26 -1.80 -5.92
CA VAL A 75 -13.63 -2.33 -5.93
C VAL A 75 -13.62 -3.85 -6.01
N SER A 76 -12.86 -4.44 -6.94
CA SER A 76 -12.78 -5.90 -7.07
C SER A 76 -12.12 -6.58 -5.87
N LEU A 77 -11.20 -5.91 -5.16
CA LEU A 77 -10.69 -6.39 -3.87
C LEU A 77 -11.80 -6.45 -2.83
N ILE A 78 -12.60 -5.38 -2.72
CA ILE A 78 -13.72 -5.32 -1.77
C ILE A 78 -14.74 -6.42 -2.05
N GLU A 79 -15.10 -6.63 -3.32
CA GLU A 79 -15.97 -7.75 -3.73
C GLU A 79 -15.37 -9.11 -3.34
N ALA A 80 -14.07 -9.31 -3.56
CA ALA A 80 -13.38 -10.54 -3.21
C ALA A 80 -13.32 -10.79 -1.70
N VAL A 81 -13.15 -9.73 -0.90
CA VAL A 81 -13.18 -9.78 0.56
C VAL A 81 -14.56 -10.20 1.06
N PHE A 82 -15.65 -9.60 0.56
CA PHE A 82 -16.99 -9.90 1.05
C PHE A 82 -17.57 -11.24 0.56
N ARG A 83 -17.09 -11.77 -0.59
CA ARG A 83 -17.54 -13.08 -1.08
C ARG A 83 -16.80 -14.27 -0.44
N ALA A 84 -15.69 -14.03 0.26
CA ALA A 84 -14.87 -15.10 0.83
C ALA A 84 -15.64 -15.84 1.93
N PRO A 85 -15.76 -17.18 1.88
CA PRO A 85 -16.43 -17.92 2.95
C PRO A 85 -15.74 -17.82 4.31
N ILE A 86 -14.41 -17.70 4.30
CA ILE A 86 -13.55 -17.46 5.46
C ILE A 86 -12.48 -16.46 5.00
N LEU A 87 -12.38 -15.33 5.70
CA LEU A 87 -11.40 -14.29 5.41
C LEU A 87 -10.22 -14.34 6.38
N GLY A 88 -10.49 -14.52 7.67
CA GLY A 88 -9.55 -14.31 8.76
C GLY A 88 -9.26 -12.83 9.01
N CYS A 89 -8.00 -12.53 9.36
CA CYS A 89 -7.51 -11.15 9.51
C CYS A 89 -6.23 -10.90 8.67
N PRO A 90 -6.30 -11.00 7.32
CA PRO A 90 -5.12 -10.93 6.47
C PRO A 90 -4.65 -9.49 6.23
N VAL A 91 -3.33 -9.31 6.14
CA VAL A 91 -2.72 -8.13 5.52
C VAL A 91 -2.83 -8.26 4.00
N VAL A 92 -3.30 -7.19 3.36
CA VAL A 92 -3.42 -7.07 1.90
C VAL A 92 -2.68 -5.82 1.44
N TRP A 93 -1.76 -5.98 0.48
CA TRP A 93 -1.13 -4.84 -0.16
C TRP A 93 -2.06 -4.25 -1.23
N GLY A 94 -2.57 -3.05 -0.99
CA GLY A 94 -3.51 -2.36 -1.89
C GLY A 94 -2.77 -1.64 -3.01
N ALA A 95 -2.43 -2.37 -4.06
CA ALA A 95 -1.88 -1.88 -5.32
C ALA A 95 -2.44 -2.70 -6.49
N SER A 96 -2.48 -2.06 -7.66
CA SER A 96 -2.75 -2.71 -8.94
C SER A 96 -1.59 -3.63 -9.34
N ALA A 97 -1.72 -4.32 -10.47
CA ALA A 97 -0.71 -5.26 -11.00
C ALA A 97 0.48 -4.53 -11.63
N ASN A 98 1.11 -3.63 -10.87
CA ASN A 98 2.16 -2.75 -11.34
C ASN A 98 3.47 -3.51 -11.55
N ASP A 99 4.09 -3.35 -12.73
CA ASP A 99 5.38 -3.99 -13.05
C ASP A 99 6.48 -3.61 -12.05
N ALA A 100 6.48 -2.36 -11.58
CA ALA A 100 7.41 -1.85 -10.59
C ALA A 100 6.95 -2.08 -9.12
N GLY A 101 5.92 -2.89 -8.89
CA GLY A 101 5.33 -3.09 -7.57
C GLY A 101 6.30 -3.67 -6.52
N TRP A 102 6.29 -3.09 -5.32
CA TRP A 102 7.19 -3.48 -4.22
C TRP A 102 6.65 -4.57 -3.30
N TRP A 103 5.42 -5.00 -3.52
CA TRP A 103 4.69 -5.78 -2.53
C TRP A 103 4.25 -7.13 -3.06
N ASP A 104 4.31 -8.14 -2.18
CA ASP A 104 3.91 -9.51 -2.49
C ASP A 104 2.60 -9.89 -1.77
N ASN A 105 1.59 -10.23 -2.57
CA ASN A 105 0.29 -10.74 -2.11
C ASN A 105 0.11 -12.24 -2.40
N SER A 106 1.19 -12.99 -2.71
CA SER A 106 1.12 -14.41 -3.07
C SER A 106 0.43 -15.28 -1.99
N HIS A 107 0.54 -14.93 -0.70
CA HIS A 107 -0.14 -15.60 0.41
C HIS A 107 -1.67 -15.46 0.37
N LEU A 108 -2.21 -14.47 -0.34
CA LEU A 108 -3.66 -14.26 -0.52
C LEU A 108 -4.26 -15.09 -1.66
N GLY A 109 -3.54 -16.08 -2.19
CA GLY A 109 -4.05 -16.93 -3.27
C GLY A 109 -5.44 -17.52 -2.98
N PHE A 110 -5.76 -17.78 -1.71
CA PHE A 110 -7.08 -18.28 -1.27
C PHE A 110 -8.24 -17.31 -1.54
N LEU A 111 -7.97 -16.00 -1.60
CA LEU A 111 -8.99 -14.96 -1.81
C LEU A 111 -9.46 -14.90 -3.28
N GLY A 112 -8.64 -15.43 -4.19
CA GLY A 112 -8.91 -15.42 -5.63
C GLY A 112 -9.00 -14.00 -6.23
N TRP A 113 -8.42 -13.00 -5.55
CA TRP A 113 -8.31 -11.64 -6.06
C TRP A 113 -7.02 -11.48 -6.88
N LYS A 114 -7.17 -10.91 -8.08
CA LYS A 114 -6.07 -10.62 -9.01
C LYS A 114 -6.33 -9.21 -9.55
N PRO A 115 -5.51 -8.20 -9.20
CA PRO A 115 -5.63 -6.90 -9.83
C PRO A 115 -5.36 -6.99 -11.33
N LYS A 116 -5.97 -6.10 -12.11
CA LYS A 116 -5.97 -6.11 -13.57
C LYS A 116 -5.26 -4.91 -14.18
N ASP A 117 -5.30 -3.76 -13.52
CA ASP A 117 -4.69 -2.55 -14.05
C ASP A 117 -3.18 -2.54 -13.77
N ASN A 118 -2.44 -1.74 -14.53
CA ASN A 118 -0.99 -1.64 -14.40
C ASN A 118 -0.53 -0.20 -14.63
N ALA A 119 0.14 0.37 -13.61
CA ALA A 119 0.67 1.72 -13.67
C ALA A 119 1.74 1.93 -14.75
N GLU A 120 2.37 0.85 -15.25
CA GLU A 120 3.39 0.92 -16.28
C GLU A 120 2.90 1.62 -17.56
N ALA A 121 1.61 1.52 -17.86
CA ALA A 121 0.98 2.24 -18.98
C ALA A 121 1.16 3.77 -18.90
N PHE A 122 1.39 4.32 -17.70
CA PHE A 122 1.56 5.75 -17.44
C PHE A 122 3.03 6.19 -17.37
N ARG A 123 4.01 5.26 -17.48
CA ARG A 123 5.44 5.60 -17.35
C ARG A 123 5.89 6.71 -18.30
N ARG A 124 5.50 6.60 -19.57
CA ARG A 124 5.84 7.59 -20.59
C ARG A 124 5.23 8.96 -20.26
N HIS A 125 3.94 8.98 -19.91
CA HIS A 125 3.24 10.20 -19.55
C HIS A 125 3.94 10.91 -18.38
N ILE A 126 4.23 10.19 -17.30
CA ILE A 126 4.94 10.74 -16.12
C ILE A 126 6.32 11.30 -16.50
N ALA A 127 7.07 10.59 -17.36
CA ALA A 127 8.38 11.05 -17.80
C ALA A 127 8.32 12.34 -18.64
N GLU A 128 7.22 12.55 -19.38
CA GLU A 128 7.00 13.74 -20.21
C GLU A 128 6.39 14.91 -19.42
N THR A 129 5.62 14.65 -18.36
CA THR A 129 4.84 15.69 -17.64
C THR A 129 5.36 16.04 -16.25
N THR A 130 6.32 15.28 -15.70
CA THR A 130 6.87 15.53 -14.36
C THR A 130 8.40 15.61 -14.36
N PRO A 131 9.01 16.52 -13.57
CA PRO A 131 10.45 16.53 -13.38
C PRO A 131 10.93 15.19 -12.82
N LYS A 132 12.05 14.69 -13.36
CA LYS A 132 12.70 13.50 -12.80
C LYS A 132 13.20 13.82 -11.38
N PRO A 133 12.82 13.03 -10.35
CA PRO A 133 13.26 13.28 -8.98
C PRO A 133 14.78 13.13 -8.83
N ASP A 134 15.35 13.86 -7.87
CA ASP A 134 16.74 13.68 -7.50
C ASP A 134 16.90 12.30 -6.80
N PRO A 135 17.96 11.52 -7.08
CA PRO A 135 18.19 10.25 -6.39
C PRO A 135 18.26 10.34 -4.86
N GLY A 136 18.58 11.52 -4.31
CA GLY A 136 18.58 11.84 -2.89
C GLY A 136 17.20 12.07 -2.28
N ASP A 137 16.17 12.30 -3.10
CA ASP A 137 14.82 12.63 -2.66
C ASP A 137 14.14 11.44 -1.97
N ALA A 138 13.41 11.72 -0.89
CA ALA A 138 12.60 10.70 -0.22
C ALA A 138 11.57 10.05 -1.16
N MET A 139 11.08 10.80 -2.16
CA MET A 139 10.12 10.35 -3.17
C MET A 139 10.59 9.09 -3.93
N VAL A 140 11.91 8.89 -4.11
CA VAL A 140 12.49 7.73 -4.82
C VAL A 140 13.33 6.83 -3.93
N ARG A 141 13.57 7.22 -2.66
CA ARG A 141 14.34 6.42 -1.71
C ARG A 141 13.46 5.55 -0.82
N PHE A 142 12.35 6.10 -0.32
CA PHE A 142 11.53 5.47 0.70
C PHE A 142 10.14 5.10 0.18
N GLN A 143 9.58 3.99 0.64
CA GLN A 143 8.24 3.55 0.23
C GLN A 143 7.14 4.50 0.72
N GLY A 144 7.39 5.26 1.79
CA GLY A 144 6.52 6.34 2.29
C GLY A 144 6.51 7.58 1.39
N GLY A 145 7.54 7.75 0.54
CA GLY A 145 7.75 8.97 -0.23
C GLY A 145 7.98 10.16 0.71
N VAL A 146 7.51 11.34 0.31
CA VAL A 146 7.66 12.62 1.04
C VAL A 146 7.12 12.61 2.48
N PHE A 147 6.33 11.62 2.88
CA PHE A 147 5.81 11.55 4.23
C PHE A 147 6.89 11.34 5.29
N VAL A 148 8.03 10.74 4.93
CA VAL A 148 9.18 10.58 5.84
C VAL A 148 9.84 11.93 6.18
N ASP A 149 9.62 12.96 5.37
CA ASP A 149 10.17 14.30 5.58
C ASP A 149 9.24 15.16 6.45
N ASN A 150 8.03 14.67 6.76
CA ASN A 150 7.10 15.40 7.60
C ASN A 150 7.62 15.56 9.03
N PRO A 151 7.49 16.76 9.63
CA PRO A 151 7.72 16.93 11.05
C PRO A 151 6.55 16.35 11.86
N ILE A 152 6.70 16.39 13.19
CA ILE A 152 5.55 16.24 14.09
C ILE A 152 4.78 17.56 14.09
N PHE A 153 3.69 17.61 13.33
CA PHE A 153 2.77 18.75 13.30
C PHE A 153 2.21 19.06 14.69
N LYS A 154 1.99 20.35 14.97
CA LYS A 154 1.39 20.83 16.22
C LYS A 154 -0.02 21.32 15.95
N ALA A 155 -0.89 21.20 16.95
CA ALA A 155 -2.18 21.88 16.91
C ALA A 155 -1.94 23.39 16.83
N THR A 156 -2.64 24.06 15.90
CA THR A 156 -2.68 25.51 15.74
C THR A 156 -3.75 26.12 16.63
#